data_AF-A0A920PCG2-F1
#
_entry.id   AF-A0A920PCG2-F1
#
_cell.length_a   1.000
_cell.length_b   1.000
_cell.length_c   1.000
_cell.angle_alpha   90.00
_cell.angle_beta   90.00
_cell.angle_gamma   90.00
#
_symmetry.space_group_name_H-M   'P 1'
#
loop_
_entity.id
_entity.type
_entity.pdbx_description
1 polymer ?
#
loop_
_entity_poly.entity_id
_entity_poly.type
_entity_poly.pdbx_seq_one_letter_code
_entity_poly.pdbx_strand_id
1 'polypeptide(L)'
;MKLTINGVEQKESEFKGETLEAILDMMVKNTPGSYIRRIWLDQQEFPSDDRETLQKKPVDINSLEFELANLKDLVATNLSNALDYLEKLIPGFDQAADFFRTGNEQEANKYYIQILDGMDWFSEVVNVVMSSEGKGARA
;
A
#
# COMPACT_ATOMS: atom_id res chain seq x y z
N MET A 1 19.00 -10.11 -18.14
CA MET A 1 18.35 -9.99 -16.82
C MET A 1 17.10 -10.85 -16.86
N LYS A 2 16.94 -11.80 -15.93
CA LYS A 2 15.72 -12.58 -15.81
C LYS A 2 14.61 -11.72 -15.19
N LEU A 3 13.41 -11.71 -15.78
CA LEU A 3 12.28 -10.93 -15.29
C LEU A 3 11.08 -11.82 -14.93
N THR A 4 10.52 -11.60 -13.74
CA THR A 4 9.36 -12.34 -13.24
C THR A 4 8.31 -11.37 -12.69
N ILE A 5 7.04 -11.57 -13.04
CA ILE A 5 5.90 -10.80 -12.52
C ILE A 5 4.94 -11.77 -11.86
N ASN A 6 4.62 -11.57 -10.59
CA ASN A 6 3.72 -12.47 -9.84
C ASN A 6 4.12 -13.96 -10.00
N GLY A 7 5.43 -14.24 -10.00
CA GLY A 7 5.98 -15.59 -10.20
C GLY A 7 6.00 -16.10 -11.65
N VAL A 8 5.52 -15.32 -12.63
CA VAL A 8 5.50 -15.70 -14.05
C VAL A 8 6.64 -15.03 -14.81
N GLU A 9 7.49 -15.85 -15.44
CA GLU A 9 8.64 -15.38 -16.24
C GLU A 9 8.17 -14.68 -17.52
N GLN A 10 8.79 -13.54 -17.81
CA GLN A 10 8.44 -12.69 -18.94
C GLN A 10 9.48 -12.80 -20.07
N LYS A 11 9.07 -12.47 -21.30
CA LYS A 11 9.97 -12.50 -22.45
C LYS A 11 10.90 -11.27 -22.44
N GLU A 12 12.21 -11.50 -22.61
CA GLU A 12 13.24 -10.44 -22.56
C GLU A 12 13.02 -9.29 -23.55
N SER A 13 12.30 -9.51 -24.67
CA SER A 13 12.09 -8.52 -25.73
C SER A 13 11.09 -7.41 -25.38
N GLU A 14 10.31 -7.58 -24.31
CA GLU A 14 9.20 -6.68 -23.98
C GLU A 14 9.62 -5.52 -23.05
N PHE A 15 10.86 -5.52 -22.53
CA PHE A 15 11.25 -4.59 -21.47
C PHE A 15 12.54 -3.82 -21.79
N LYS A 16 12.40 -2.51 -22.06
CA LYS A 16 13.50 -1.58 -22.32
C LYS A 16 13.44 -0.39 -21.37
N GLY A 17 14.55 -0.10 -20.71
CA GLY A 17 14.73 1.08 -19.87
C GLY A 17 16.22 1.29 -19.59
N GLU A 18 16.63 2.55 -19.37
CA GLU A 18 18.03 2.88 -19.04
C GLU A 18 18.34 2.61 -17.56
N THR A 19 17.31 2.68 -16.71
CA THR A 19 17.38 2.47 -15.26
C THR A 19 16.29 1.49 -14.80
N LEU A 20 16.45 0.95 -13.60
CA LEU A 20 15.40 0.15 -12.95
C LEU A 20 14.10 0.95 -12.79
N GLU A 21 14.18 2.21 -12.38
CA GLU A 21 13.02 3.12 -12.27
C GLU A 21 12.23 3.18 -13.59
N ALA A 22 12.92 3.37 -14.72
CA ALA A 22 12.28 3.44 -16.03
C ALA A 22 11.58 2.12 -16.43
N ILE A 23 12.15 0.98 -16.04
CA ILE A 23 11.50 -0.32 -16.24
C ILE A 23 10.23 -0.40 -15.40
N LEU A 24 10.31 -0.13 -14.10
CA LEU A 24 9.17 -0.20 -13.18
C LEU A 24 8.03 0.73 -13.61
N ASP A 25 8.33 1.95 -14.01
CA ASP A 25 7.35 2.91 -14.53
C ASP A 25 6.63 2.39 -15.79
N MET A 26 7.37 1.77 -16.71
CA MET A 26 6.79 1.18 -17.90
C MET A 26 5.88 -0.01 -17.56
N MET A 27 6.23 -0.82 -16.56
CA MET A 27 5.40 -1.95 -16.12
C MET A 27 4.05 -1.51 -15.60
N VAL A 28 4.04 -0.47 -14.77
CA VAL A 28 2.80 0.11 -14.25
C VAL A 28 1.96 0.69 -15.39
N LYS A 29 2.58 1.37 -16.37
CA LYS A 29 1.88 1.88 -17.56
C LYS A 29 1.28 0.77 -18.42
N ASN A 30 1.97 -0.36 -18.56
CA ASN A 30 1.50 -1.50 -19.34
C ASN A 30 0.45 -2.35 -18.62
N THR A 31 0.26 -2.14 -17.31
CA THR A 31 -0.75 -2.83 -16.50
C THR A 31 -1.67 -1.80 -15.81
N PRO A 32 -2.55 -1.10 -16.56
CA PRO A 32 -3.39 -0.06 -16.00
C PRO A 32 -4.27 -0.57 -14.86
N GLY A 33 -4.37 0.21 -13.78
CA GLY A 33 -5.13 -0.17 -12.59
C GLY A 33 -4.37 -1.06 -11.61
N SER A 34 -3.10 -1.35 -11.88
CA SER A 34 -2.19 -2.02 -10.95
C SER A 34 -1.17 -1.07 -10.34
N TYR A 35 -0.57 -1.50 -9.24
CA TYR A 35 0.59 -0.87 -8.63
C TYR A 35 1.62 -1.93 -8.26
N ILE A 36 2.88 -1.51 -8.14
CA ILE A 36 3.95 -2.37 -7.66
C ILE A 36 3.84 -2.47 -6.14
N ARG A 37 3.54 -3.66 -5.64
CA ARG A 37 3.43 -3.95 -4.21
C ARG A 37 4.79 -4.23 -3.58
N ARG A 38 5.62 -5.00 -4.28
CA ARG A 38 6.94 -5.46 -3.82
C ARG A 38 7.88 -5.64 -4.99
N ILE A 39 9.18 -5.49 -4.73
CA ILE A 39 10.23 -5.65 -5.72
C ILE A 39 11.39 -6.42 -5.10
N TRP A 40 11.91 -7.39 -5.85
CA TRP A 40 13.09 -8.16 -5.52
C TRP A 40 14.13 -8.01 -6.61
N LEU A 41 15.34 -7.67 -6.20
CA LEU A 41 16.53 -7.70 -7.05
C LEU A 41 17.42 -8.82 -6.55
N ASP A 42 17.80 -9.73 -7.44
CA ASP A 42 18.68 -10.84 -7.09
C ASP A 42 18.20 -11.62 -5.84
N GLN A 43 16.88 -11.84 -5.78
CA GLN A 43 16.16 -12.53 -4.70
C GLN A 43 16.11 -11.77 -3.36
N GLN A 44 16.59 -10.53 -3.32
CA GLN A 44 16.50 -9.67 -2.14
C GLN A 44 15.44 -8.59 -2.32
N GLU A 45 14.49 -8.51 -1.39
CA GLU A 45 13.47 -7.46 -1.38
C GLU A 45 14.12 -6.12 -1.04
N PHE A 46 13.68 -5.06 -1.70
CA PHE A 46 14.13 -3.69 -1.38
C PHE A 46 12.95 -2.71 -1.38
N PRO A 47 13.07 -1.61 -0.61
CA PRO A 47 12.05 -0.56 -0.58
C PRO A 47 11.92 0.12 -1.94
N SER A 48 10.69 0.39 -2.37
CA SER A 48 10.41 1.04 -3.66
C SER A 48 10.90 2.50 -3.75
N ASP A 49 11.34 3.11 -2.65
CA ASP A 49 11.85 4.47 -2.54
C ASP A 49 13.38 4.56 -2.41
N ASP A 50 14.09 3.42 -2.49
CA ASP A 50 15.56 3.39 -2.49
C ASP A 50 16.13 3.97 -3.80
N ARG A 51 16.50 5.25 -3.74
CA ARG A 51 17.02 6.01 -4.89
C ARG A 51 18.29 5.42 -5.47
N GLU A 52 19.19 4.87 -4.66
CA GLU A 52 20.43 4.29 -5.17
C GLU A 52 20.12 3.06 -6.03
N THR A 53 19.26 2.20 -5.52
CA THR A 53 18.84 0.98 -6.22
C THR A 53 18.04 1.28 -7.48
N LEU A 54 17.15 2.28 -7.45
CA LEU A 54 16.35 2.69 -8.61
C LEU A 54 17.16 3.20 -9.80
N GLN A 55 18.36 3.74 -9.56
CA GLN A 55 19.26 4.23 -10.62
C GLN A 55 20.18 3.15 -11.20
N LYS A 56 20.15 1.93 -10.66
CA LYS A 56 20.94 0.81 -11.21
C LYS A 56 20.57 0.55 -12.66
N LYS A 57 21.58 0.24 -13.48
CA LYS A 57 21.34 -0.13 -14.88
C LYS A 57 20.85 -1.58 -14.93
N PRO A 58 19.90 -1.91 -15.83
CA PRO A 58 19.41 -3.28 -15.98
C PRO A 58 20.48 -4.31 -16.32
N VAL A 59 21.60 -3.89 -16.91
CA VAL A 59 22.75 -4.77 -17.21
C VAL A 59 23.47 -5.26 -15.95
N ASP A 60 23.38 -4.52 -14.84
CA ASP A 60 24.03 -4.85 -13.58
C ASP A 60 23.15 -5.76 -12.69
N ILE A 61 21.97 -6.15 -13.18
CA ILE A 61 20.95 -6.90 -12.44
C ILE A 61 20.81 -8.29 -13.07
N ASN A 62 20.97 -9.33 -12.25
CA ASN A 62 20.86 -10.71 -12.76
C ASN A 62 19.40 -11.12 -12.88
N SER A 63 18.60 -10.84 -11.85
CA SER A 63 17.17 -11.12 -11.79
C SER A 63 16.38 -9.99 -11.15
N LEU A 64 15.22 -9.70 -11.72
CA LEU A 64 14.25 -8.74 -11.23
C LEU A 64 12.89 -9.44 -11.12
N GLU A 65 12.32 -9.41 -9.93
CA GLU A 65 10.96 -9.85 -9.68
C GLU A 65 10.16 -8.72 -9.05
N PHE A 66 8.88 -8.61 -9.40
CA PHE A 66 7.96 -7.74 -8.67
C PHE A 66 6.56 -8.33 -8.61
N GLU A 67 5.87 -7.93 -7.55
CA GLU A 67 4.48 -8.27 -7.31
C GLU A 67 3.61 -7.09 -7.72
N LEU A 68 2.74 -7.29 -8.70
CA LEU A 68 1.70 -6.34 -9.08
C LEU A 68 0.39 -6.69 -8.37
N ALA A 69 -0.20 -5.70 -7.71
CA ALA A 69 -1.51 -5.79 -7.09
C ALA A 69 -2.49 -4.81 -7.74
N ASN A 70 -3.79 -5.05 -7.57
CA ASN A 70 -4.85 -4.23 -8.17
C ASN A 70 -5.22 -3.07 -7.23
N LEU A 71 -5.32 -1.86 -7.80
CA LEU A 71 -5.73 -0.66 -7.05
C LEU A 71 -7.18 -0.73 -6.55
N LYS A 72 -8.09 -1.33 -7.30
CA LYS A 72 -9.49 -1.50 -6.88
C LYS A 72 -9.58 -2.43 -5.68
N ASP A 73 -8.82 -3.52 -5.68
CA ASP A 73 -8.80 -4.47 -4.56
C ASP A 73 -8.20 -3.82 -3.31
N LEU A 74 -7.17 -2.98 -3.48
CA LEU A 74 -6.59 -2.19 -2.38
C LEU A 74 -7.63 -1.23 -1.77
N VAL A 75 -8.32 -0.46 -2.61
CA VAL A 75 -9.36 0.47 -2.15
C VAL A 75 -10.52 -0.28 -1.50
N ALA A 76 -11.02 -1.35 -2.13
CA ALA A 76 -12.11 -2.16 -1.59
C ALA A 76 -11.73 -2.76 -0.23
N THR A 77 -10.52 -3.30 -0.08
CA THR A 77 -10.03 -3.86 1.19
C THR A 77 -9.97 -2.79 2.28
N ASN A 78 -9.43 -1.61 1.96
CA ASN A 78 -9.34 -0.51 2.92
C ASN A 78 -10.73 0.03 3.32
N LEU A 79 -11.67 0.12 2.39
CA LEU A 79 -13.05 0.53 2.69
C LEU A 79 -13.79 -0.52 3.53
N SER A 80 -13.59 -1.81 3.26
CA SER A 80 -14.14 -2.88 4.11
C SER A 80 -13.57 -2.82 5.52
N ASN A 81 -12.25 -2.64 5.66
CA ASN A 81 -11.62 -2.48 6.97
C ASN A 81 -12.15 -1.23 7.70
N ALA A 82 -12.41 -0.14 6.97
CA ALA A 82 -12.96 1.10 7.52
C ALA A 82 -14.39 0.89 8.02
N LEU A 83 -15.21 0.13 7.28
CA LEU A 83 -16.54 -0.27 7.72
C LEU A 83 -16.47 -1.13 8.99
N ASP A 84 -15.61 -2.17 9.00
CA ASP A 84 -15.41 -3.04 10.17
C ASP A 84 -14.97 -2.26 11.42
N TYR A 85 -14.18 -1.19 11.24
CA TYR A 85 -13.79 -0.29 12.32
C TYR A 85 -15.00 0.52 12.85
N LEU A 86 -15.79 1.11 11.95
CA LEU A 86 -16.98 1.88 12.34
C LEU A 86 -17.99 1.03 13.13
N GLU A 87 -18.16 -0.23 12.77
CA GLU A 87 -19.01 -1.18 13.51
C GLU A 87 -18.54 -1.41 14.95
N LYS A 88 -17.22 -1.34 15.19
CA LYS A 88 -16.60 -1.54 16.51
C LYS A 88 -16.48 -0.25 17.32
N LEU A 89 -16.69 0.90 16.70
CA LEU A 89 -16.43 2.21 17.31
C LEU A 89 -17.35 2.49 18.50
N ILE A 90 -18.66 2.30 18.33
CA ILE A 90 -19.64 2.53 19.41
C ILE A 90 -19.38 1.58 20.60
N PRO A 91 -19.25 0.24 20.40
CA PRO A 91 -18.87 -0.66 21.49
C PRO A 91 -17.54 -0.28 22.17
N GLY A 92 -16.55 0.19 21.41
CA GLY A 92 -15.27 0.64 21.95
C GLY A 92 -15.41 1.85 22.88
N PHE A 93 -16.23 2.82 22.51
CA PHE A 93 -16.54 3.98 23.37
C PHE A 93 -17.25 3.56 24.65
N ASP A 94 -18.23 2.65 24.56
CA ASP A 94 -18.94 2.14 25.74
C ASP A 94 -17.97 1.44 26.70
N GLN A 95 -17.05 0.61 26.17
CA GLN A 95 -16.01 -0.04 26.97
C GLN A 95 -15.07 0.97 27.64
N ALA A 96 -14.60 1.98 26.91
CA ALA A 96 -13.75 3.02 27.47
C ALA A 96 -14.46 3.79 28.60
N ALA A 97 -15.73 4.14 28.41
CA ALA A 97 -16.56 4.83 29.40
C ALA A 97 -16.77 3.98 30.66
N ASP A 98 -16.99 2.67 30.51
CA ASP A 98 -17.11 1.75 31.65
C ASP A 98 -15.80 1.62 32.44
N PHE A 99 -14.65 1.58 31.77
CA PHE A 99 -13.36 1.59 32.46
C PHE A 99 -13.12 2.91 33.22
N PHE A 100 -13.48 4.06 32.65
CA PHE A 100 -13.44 5.33 33.37
C PHE A 100 -14.38 5.33 34.59
N ARG A 101 -15.62 4.85 34.43
CA ARG A 101 -16.63 4.80 35.50
C ARG A 101 -16.21 3.90 36.66
N THR A 102 -15.48 2.82 36.39
CA THR A 102 -15.00 1.87 37.38
C THR A 102 -13.63 2.23 37.98
N GLY A 103 -13.03 3.35 37.53
CA GLY A 103 -11.72 3.82 38.01
C GLY A 103 -10.53 3.06 37.44
N ASN A 104 -10.72 2.23 36.40
CA ASN A 104 -9.64 1.53 35.71
C ASN A 104 -9.06 2.42 34.60
N GLU A 105 -8.39 3.49 35.01
CA GLU A 105 -7.88 4.52 34.10
C GLU A 105 -6.86 3.99 33.09
N GLN A 106 -6.10 2.95 33.43
CA GLN A 106 -5.09 2.39 32.52
C GLN A 106 -5.74 1.75 31.29
N GLU A 107 -6.72 0.86 31.48
CA GLU A 107 -7.45 0.29 30.34
C GLU A 107 -8.32 1.34 29.65
N ALA A 108 -8.92 2.27 30.41
CA ALA A 108 -9.70 3.37 29.82
C ALA A 108 -8.86 4.19 28.82
N ASN A 109 -7.66 4.62 29.22
CA ASN A 109 -6.76 5.39 28.37
C ASN A 109 -6.27 4.58 27.17
N LYS A 110 -6.01 3.28 27.33
CA LYS A 110 -5.61 2.40 26.23
C LYS A 110 -6.71 2.30 25.16
N TYR A 111 -7.96 2.04 25.56
CA TYR A 111 -9.08 2.01 24.61
C TYR A 111 -9.31 3.38 23.98
N TYR A 112 -9.21 4.46 24.77
CA TYR A 112 -9.37 5.82 24.25
C TYR A 112 -8.32 6.18 23.19
N ILE A 113 -7.04 5.85 23.41
CA ILE A 113 -5.98 6.05 22.42
C ILE A 113 -6.25 5.21 21.15
N GLN A 114 -6.62 3.94 21.30
CA GLN A 114 -6.96 3.08 20.14
C GLN A 114 -8.13 3.64 19.31
N ILE A 115 -9.10 4.27 19.97
CA ILE A 115 -10.20 4.94 19.31
C ILE A 115 -9.69 6.16 18.52
N LEU A 116 -8.87 7.02 19.14
CA LEU A 116 -8.29 8.19 18.46
C LEU A 116 -7.44 7.78 17.25
N ASP A 117 -6.53 6.82 17.43
CA ASP A 117 -5.69 6.29 16.35
C ASP A 117 -6.54 5.74 15.20
N GLY A 118 -7.62 5.02 15.53
CA GLY A 118 -8.55 4.49 14.54
C GLY A 118 -9.34 5.58 13.81
N MET A 119 -9.71 6.67 14.48
CA MET A 119 -10.41 7.81 13.87
C MET A 119 -9.50 8.58 12.92
N ASP A 120 -8.23 8.77 13.30
CA ASP A 120 -7.22 9.39 12.45
C ASP A 120 -6.98 8.53 11.20
N TRP A 121 -6.75 7.23 11.38
CA TRP A 121 -6.60 6.29 10.26
C TRP A 121 -7.82 6.25 9.34
N PHE A 122 -9.04 6.19 9.90
CA PHE A 122 -10.27 6.20 9.11
C PHE A 122 -10.37 7.48 8.26
N SER A 123 -10.04 8.63 8.85
CA SER A 123 -10.05 9.93 8.17
C SER A 123 -9.05 9.95 7.01
N GLU A 124 -7.86 9.38 7.18
CA GLU A 124 -6.88 9.22 6.10
C GLU A 124 -7.40 8.34 4.96
N VAL A 125 -7.99 7.18 5.27
CA VAL A 125 -8.57 6.28 4.25
C VAL A 125 -9.63 7.02 3.43
N VAL A 126 -10.58 7.69 4.09
CA VAL A 126 -11.63 8.46 3.41
C VAL A 126 -11.01 9.58 2.57
N ASN A 127 -10.05 10.33 3.10
CA ASN A 127 -9.40 11.41 2.38
C ASN A 127 -8.66 10.92 1.13
N VAL A 128 -7.95 9.80 1.20
CA VAL A 128 -7.23 9.23 0.05
C VAL A 128 -8.22 8.79 -1.03
N VAL A 129 -9.29 8.10 -0.65
CA VAL A 129 -10.32 7.65 -1.59
C VAL A 129 -11.02 8.84 -2.24
N MET A 130 -11.46 9.83 -1.46
CA MET A 130 -12.19 11.00 -1.97
C MET A 130 -11.30 11.95 -2.78
N SER A 131 -10.02 12.10 -2.43
CA SER A 131 -9.09 12.96 -3.16
C SER A 131 -8.64 12.35 -4.50
N SER A 132 -8.79 11.03 -4.67
CA SER A 132 -8.44 10.33 -5.90
C SER A 132 -9.36 10.67 -7.09
N GLU A 133 -10.57 11.17 -6.83
CA GLU A 133 -11.51 11.64 -7.87
C GLU A 133 -11.12 13.01 -8.48
N GLY A 134 -10.15 13.73 -7.91
CA GLY A 134 -9.80 15.11 -8.30
C GLY A 134 -8.72 15.29 -9.37
N LYS A 135 -7.99 14.23 -9.77
CA LYS A 135 -6.84 14.35 -10.71
C LYS A 135 -7.09 13.82 -12.13
N GLY A 136 -8.31 13.38 -12.45
CA GLY A 136 -8.69 12.92 -13.80
C GLY A 136 -9.17 14.01 -14.77
N ALA A 137 -9.31 15.26 -14.34
CA ALA A 137 -10.00 16.31 -15.11
C ALA A 137 -9.10 17.39 -15.73
N ARG A 138 -7.79 17.13 -15.87
CA ARG A 138 -6.89 18.00 -16.65
C ARG A 138 -5.95 17.15 -17.49
N ALA A 139 -6.47 16.68 -18.62
CA ALA A 139 -5.68 16.36 -19.82
C ALA A 139 -5.55 17.62 -20.68
#